data_AF-A0A9D9TKI0-F1
#
_entry.id   AF-A0A9D9TKI0-F1
#
_cell.length_a   1.000
_cell.length_b   1.000
_cell.length_c   1.000
_cell.angle_alpha   90.00
_cell.angle_beta   90.00
_cell.angle_gamma   90.00
#
_symmetry.space_group_name_H-M   'P 1'
#
loop_
_entity.id
_entity.type
_entity.pdbx_description
1 polymer ?
#
loop_
_entity_poly.entity_id
_entity_poly.type
_entity_poly.pdbx_seq_one_letter_code
_entity_poly.pdbx_strand_id
1 'polypeptide(L)'
;MIEDYQALSNASNSADLNGKYLGIISADFVIVADILKDASYQIRKRGFSEYPVFVCSQNDLAIGQKLLNMNEFANNRWNYSASMMEEFTQREIIAQENIEVFKGNYKNPDEYACLFVYDGQFASFVYIPFPEE
;
A
#
# COMPACT_ATOMS: atom_id res chain seq x y z
N MET A 1 -10.43 -21.09 24.40
CA MET A 1 -9.79 -21.65 23.21
C MET A 1 -10.19 -20.84 22.00
N ILE A 2 -9.50 -19.72 21.74
CA ILE A 2 -9.15 -19.24 20.41
C ILE A 2 -7.83 -18.50 20.63
N GLU A 3 -6.79 -19.30 20.83
CA GLU A 3 -5.39 -18.90 20.66
C GLU A 3 -5.02 -19.28 19.22
N ASP A 4 -3.99 -18.63 18.66
CA ASP A 4 -3.47 -18.81 17.29
C ASP A 4 -4.09 -17.94 16.17
N TYR A 5 -3.82 -16.63 16.23
CA TYR A 5 -3.63 -15.81 15.01
C TYR A 5 -2.21 -15.20 14.92
N GLN A 6 -1.28 -15.70 15.75
CA GLN A 6 0.13 -15.32 15.74
C GLN A 6 0.92 -16.27 14.84
N ALA A 7 0.79 -16.16 13.51
CA ALA A 7 1.69 -16.85 12.59
C ALA A 7 1.74 -16.27 11.16
N LEU A 8 1.78 -14.95 10.97
CA LEU A 8 2.24 -14.35 9.71
C LEU A 8 3.11 -13.12 9.99
N SER A 9 4.31 -13.38 10.51
CA SER A 9 5.56 -12.61 10.34
C SER A 9 6.43 -12.80 11.59
N ASN A 10 7.40 -13.71 11.50
CA ASN A 10 8.47 -13.83 12.49
C ASN A 10 9.45 -12.66 12.32
N ALA A 11 9.06 -11.48 12.82
CA ALA A 11 10.02 -10.49 13.24
C ALA A 11 9.57 -9.88 14.56
N SER A 12 10.29 -10.26 15.61
CA SER A 12 10.34 -9.50 16.86
C SER A 12 11.03 -8.16 16.59
N ASN A 13 10.31 -7.22 15.97
CA ASN A 13 10.65 -5.81 16.05
C ASN A 13 9.47 -5.11 16.71
N SER A 14 9.70 -4.75 17.97
CA SER A 14 8.80 -4.08 18.92
C SER A 14 7.82 -3.13 18.23
N ALA A 15 6.55 -3.17 18.64
CA ALA A 15 5.47 -2.33 18.13
C ALA A 15 5.82 -0.83 17.97
N ASP A 16 6.77 -0.33 18.76
CA ASP A 16 7.38 1.01 18.66
C ASP A 16 8.07 1.28 17.30
N LEU A 17 8.85 0.33 16.78
CA LEU A 17 9.49 0.42 15.46
C LEU A 17 8.44 0.50 14.35
N ASN A 18 7.35 -0.26 14.49
CA ASN A 18 6.25 -0.26 13.53
C ASN A 18 5.51 1.09 13.53
N GLY A 19 5.28 1.67 14.72
CA GLY A 19 4.66 2.99 14.88
C GLY A 19 5.52 4.12 14.29
N LYS A 20 6.82 4.14 14.57
CA LYS A 20 7.75 5.12 13.98
C LYS A 20 7.79 5.03 12.45
N TYR A 21 7.82 3.81 11.93
CA TYR A 21 7.90 3.55 10.50
C TYR A 21 6.62 3.99 9.76
N LEU A 22 5.45 3.67 10.34
CA LEU A 22 4.17 4.17 9.85
C LEU A 22 4.11 5.71 9.87
N GLY A 23 4.67 6.35 10.89
CA GLY A 23 4.76 7.82 10.96
C GLY A 23 5.57 8.43 9.82
N ILE A 24 6.70 7.81 9.46
CA ILE A 24 7.56 8.26 8.34
C ILE A 24 6.84 8.12 7.00
N ILE A 25 6.17 6.99 6.77
CA ILE A 25 5.42 6.76 5.53
C ILE A 25 4.22 7.67 5.44
N SER A 26 3.48 7.86 6.53
CA SER A 26 2.32 8.75 6.56
C SER A 26 2.73 10.20 6.26
N ALA A 27 3.85 10.66 6.80
CA ALA A 27 4.37 12.00 6.50
C ALA A 27 4.75 12.17 5.03
N ASP A 28 5.32 11.14 4.40
CA ASP A 28 5.64 11.17 2.98
C ASP A 28 4.40 11.04 2.09
N PHE A 29 3.46 10.19 2.48
CA PHE A 29 2.20 9.97 1.81
C PHE A 29 1.41 11.27 1.66
N VAL A 30 1.32 12.10 2.71
CA VAL A 30 0.62 13.39 2.66
C VAL A 30 1.14 14.29 1.53
N ILE A 31 2.43 14.20 1.20
CA ILE A 31 3.05 14.99 0.12
C ILE A 31 2.51 14.56 -1.25
N VAL A 32 2.26 13.26 -1.44
CA VAL A 32 1.89 12.66 -2.73
C VAL A 32 0.42 12.24 -2.81
N ALA A 33 -0.36 12.45 -1.75
CA ALA A 33 -1.68 11.87 -1.58
C ALA A 33 -2.64 12.22 -2.72
N ASP A 34 -2.58 13.45 -3.22
CA ASP A 34 -3.44 13.94 -4.30
C ASP A 34 -3.20 13.16 -5.62
N ILE A 35 -1.93 12.90 -5.94
CA ILE A 35 -1.52 12.12 -7.10
C ILE A 35 -2.04 10.68 -7.00
N LEU A 36 -1.94 10.08 -5.80
CA LEU A 36 -2.45 8.74 -5.57
C LEU A 36 -3.99 8.70 -5.61
N LYS A 37 -4.67 9.75 -5.12
CA LYS A 37 -6.13 9.87 -5.13
C LYS A 37 -6.67 9.95 -6.56
N ASP A 38 -6.08 10.80 -7.41
CA ASP A 38 -6.46 10.85 -8.83
C ASP A 38 -6.17 9.52 -9.52
N ALA A 39 -4.99 8.92 -9.33
CA ALA A 39 -4.67 7.62 -9.91
C ALA A 39 -5.69 6.54 -9.49
N SER A 40 -6.07 6.52 -8.21
CA SER A 40 -7.07 5.61 -7.66
C SER A 40 -8.43 5.80 -8.35
N TYR A 41 -8.86 7.06 -8.50
CA TYR A 41 -10.09 7.41 -9.21
C TYR A 41 -10.04 6.97 -10.68
N GLN A 42 -8.93 7.19 -11.38
CA GLN A 42 -8.79 6.79 -12.79
C GLN A 42 -8.82 5.27 -12.99
N ILE A 43 -8.15 4.50 -12.12
CA ILE A 43 -8.16 3.03 -12.16
C ILE A 43 -9.58 2.50 -12.06
N ARG A 44 -10.36 2.99 -11.08
CA ARG A 44 -11.75 2.58 -10.88
C ARG A 44 -12.65 3.05 -12.02
N LYS A 45 -12.57 4.33 -12.39
CA LYS A 45 -13.42 4.94 -13.42
C LYS A 45 -13.27 4.27 -14.78
N ARG A 46 -12.06 3.81 -15.12
CA ARG A 46 -11.78 3.10 -16.37
C ARG A 46 -12.13 1.61 -16.31
N GLY A 47 -12.57 1.11 -15.15
CA GLY A 47 -12.96 -0.28 -14.96
C GLY A 47 -11.79 -1.25 -14.92
N PHE A 48 -10.57 -0.78 -14.63
CA PHE A 48 -9.40 -1.67 -14.53
C PHE A 48 -9.44 -2.51 -13.26
N SER A 49 -9.84 -1.90 -12.13
CA SER A 49 -9.99 -2.59 -10.86
C SER A 49 -10.85 -1.76 -9.91
N GLU A 50 -11.58 -2.42 -9.01
CA GLU A 50 -12.21 -1.79 -7.84
C GLU A 50 -11.23 -1.65 -6.66
N TYR A 51 -10.07 -2.31 -6.73
CA TYR A 51 -9.09 -2.43 -5.65
C TYR A 51 -7.72 -1.86 -6.04
N PRO A 52 -7.58 -0.53 -6.28
CA PRO A 52 -6.28 0.11 -6.45
C PRO A 52 -5.33 -0.20 -5.29
N VAL A 53 -4.06 -0.49 -5.60
CA VAL A 53 -3.01 -0.70 -4.60
C VAL A 53 -1.79 0.11 -5.01
N PHE A 54 -1.23 0.88 -4.07
CA PHE A 54 -0.05 1.70 -4.34
C PHE A 54 1.18 1.11 -3.67
N VAL A 55 2.19 0.78 -4.46
CA VAL A 55 3.47 0.28 -3.95
C VAL A 55 4.27 1.46 -3.43
N CYS A 56 4.68 1.42 -2.17
CA CYS A 56 5.53 2.41 -1.51
C CYS A 56 6.84 1.74 -1.09
N SER A 57 7.95 2.09 -1.77
CA SER A 57 9.25 1.44 -1.54
C SER A 57 10.43 2.39 -1.72
N GLN A 58 11.48 2.22 -0.91
CA GLN A 58 12.77 2.91 -1.10
C GLN A 58 13.60 2.28 -2.23
N ASN A 59 13.32 1.03 -2.57
CA ASN A 59 13.93 0.31 -3.69
C ASN A 59 13.02 0.34 -4.92
N ASP A 60 13.61 0.22 -6.10
CA ASP A 60 12.82 0.02 -7.31
C ASP A 60 12.24 -1.39 -7.33
N LEU A 61 10.91 -1.48 -7.41
CA LEU A 61 10.18 -2.73 -7.49
C LEU A 61 9.48 -2.79 -8.84
N ALA A 62 9.64 -3.91 -9.54
CA ALA A 62 8.98 -4.18 -10.81
C ALA A 62 7.50 -4.59 -10.60
N ILE A 63 6.77 -3.88 -9.74
CA ILE A 63 5.36 -4.08 -9.40
C ILE A 63 4.62 -2.78 -9.67
N GLY A 64 3.52 -2.87 -10.42
CA GLY A 64 2.74 -1.73 -10.87
C GLY A 64 3.45 -0.87 -11.91
N GLN A 65 2.81 0.24 -12.23
CA GLN A 65 3.33 1.30 -13.07
C GLN A 65 3.86 2.44 -12.19
N LYS A 66 5.10 2.84 -12.40
CA LYS A 66 5.71 3.97 -11.67
C LYS A 66 4.86 5.23 -11.83
N LEU A 67 4.50 5.84 -10.70
CA LEU A 67 3.87 7.16 -10.64
C LEU A 67 4.88 8.24 -10.28
N LEU A 68 5.69 7.98 -9.25
CA LEU A 68 6.66 8.93 -8.73
C LEU A 68 7.96 8.23 -8.35
N ASN A 69 9.08 8.82 -8.77
CA ASN A 69 10.38 8.47 -8.24
C ASN A 69 10.66 9.20 -6.91
N MET A 70 11.58 8.66 -6.13
CA MET A 70 12.11 9.37 -4.97
C MET A 70 12.72 10.73 -5.38
N ASN A 71 12.43 11.78 -4.62
CA ASN A 71 12.79 13.19 -4.86
C ASN A 71 12.19 13.83 -6.12
N GLU A 72 11.16 13.22 -6.73
CA GLU A 72 10.54 13.74 -7.94
C GLU A 72 9.48 14.83 -7.63
N PHE A 73 8.77 14.72 -6.52
CA PHE A 73 7.73 15.65 -6.12
C PHE A 73 7.92 16.12 -4.67
N ALA A 74 8.14 17.43 -4.49
CA ALA A 74 8.27 18.08 -3.19
C ALA A 74 9.22 17.36 -2.19
N ASN A 75 10.29 16.75 -2.71
CA ASN A 75 11.27 15.96 -1.95
C ASN A 75 10.68 14.73 -1.24
N ASN A 76 9.70 14.06 -1.85
CA ASN A 76 9.22 12.75 -1.42
C ASN A 76 10.39 11.76 -1.28
N ARG A 77 10.34 10.94 -0.24
CA ARG A 77 11.40 10.02 0.19
C ARG A 77 11.17 8.58 -0.25
N TRP A 78 10.01 8.31 -0.86
CA TRP A 78 9.63 6.99 -1.32
C TRP A 78 9.28 7.01 -2.80
N ASN A 79 9.51 5.89 -3.47
CA ASN A 79 8.96 5.67 -4.79
C ASN A 79 7.51 5.20 -4.66
N TYR A 80 6.66 5.66 -5.57
CA TYR A 80 5.27 5.25 -5.64
C TYR A 80 4.95 4.66 -7.01
N SER A 81 4.30 3.50 -7.02
CA SER A 81 3.74 2.88 -8.24
C SER A 81 2.26 2.57 -8.05
N ALA A 82 1.47 2.75 -9.10
CA ALA A 82 0.08 2.33 -9.17
C ALA A 82 -0.02 0.87 -9.61
N SER A 83 -0.78 0.08 -8.86
CA SER A 83 -1.13 -1.29 -9.18
C SER A 83 -2.56 -1.56 -8.71
N MET A 84 -2.95 -2.83 -8.70
CA MET A 84 -4.27 -3.32 -8.33
C MET A 84 -4.15 -4.69 -7.69
N MET A 85 -5.10 -5.06 -6.83
CA MET A 85 -5.11 -6.36 -6.14
C MET A 85 -4.90 -7.52 -7.12
N GLU A 86 -5.47 -7.44 -8.33
CA GLU A 86 -5.35 -8.44 -9.38
C GLU A 86 -3.88 -8.73 -9.76
N GLU A 87 -3.02 -7.73 -9.82
CA GLU A 87 -1.58 -7.94 -10.06
C GLU A 87 -0.93 -8.66 -8.87
N PHE A 88 -1.29 -8.29 -7.64
CA PHE A 88 -0.79 -8.94 -6.43
C PHE A 88 -1.22 -10.40 -6.33
N THR A 89 -2.43 -10.74 -6.80
CA THR A 89 -2.89 -12.14 -6.89
C THR A 89 -2.18 -12.92 -7.97
N GLN A 90 -1.98 -12.32 -9.16
CA GLN A 90 -1.27 -12.96 -10.28
C GLN A 90 0.20 -13.25 -9.94
N ARG A 91 0.81 -12.40 -9.12
CA ARG A 91 2.19 -12.55 -8.64
C ARG A 91 2.30 -13.39 -7.37
N GLU A 92 1.20 -13.98 -6.90
CA GLU A 92 1.12 -14.80 -5.68
C GLU A 92 1.58 -14.07 -4.40
N ILE A 93 1.56 -12.73 -4.41
CA ILE A 93 1.83 -11.90 -3.22
C ILE A 93 0.61 -11.97 -2.28
N ILE A 94 -0.59 -12.00 -2.87
CA ILE A 94 -1.83 -12.37 -2.17
C ILE A 94 -2.16 -13.80 -2.59
N ALA A 95 -2.06 -14.74 -1.65
CA ALA A 95 -2.45 -16.13 -1.88
C ALA A 95 -3.95 -16.22 -2.24
N GLN A 96 -4.31 -17.20 -3.09
CA GLN A 96 -5.67 -17.34 -3.61
C GLN A 96 -6.73 -17.47 -2.51
N GLU A 97 -6.41 -18.16 -1.41
CA GLU A 97 -7.29 -18.31 -0.24
C GLU A 97 -7.50 -17.00 0.55
N ASN A 98 -6.60 -16.04 0.41
CA ASN A 98 -6.65 -14.76 1.11
C ASN A 98 -7.35 -13.65 0.31
N ILE A 99 -7.79 -13.92 -0.93
CA ILE A 99 -8.44 -12.92 -1.78
C ILE A 99 -9.73 -12.39 -1.14
N GLU A 100 -10.59 -13.28 -0.65
CA GLU A 100 -11.86 -12.87 -0.05
C GLU A 100 -11.65 -12.09 1.25
N VAL A 101 -10.65 -12.48 2.04
CA VAL A 101 -10.24 -11.75 3.25
C VAL A 101 -9.72 -10.36 2.88
N PHE A 102 -8.88 -10.25 1.86
CA PHE A 102 -8.38 -8.96 1.39
C PHE A 102 -9.52 -8.03 0.97
N LYS A 103 -10.43 -8.53 0.13
CA LYS A 103 -11.61 -7.77 -0.32
C LYS A 103 -12.52 -7.36 0.83
N GLY A 104 -12.79 -8.27 1.78
CA GLY A 104 -13.63 -7.99 2.95
C GLY A 104 -13.05 -6.95 3.89
N ASN A 105 -11.73 -6.77 3.90
CA ASN A 105 -11.03 -5.76 4.70
C ASN A 105 -10.63 -4.52 3.88
N TYR A 106 -10.93 -4.49 2.58
CA TYR A 106 -10.54 -3.39 1.71
C TYR A 106 -11.37 -2.14 2.03
N LYS A 107 -10.69 -1.03 2.33
CA LYS A 107 -11.36 0.23 2.70
C LYS A 107 -11.85 0.98 1.48
N ASN A 108 -12.82 1.87 1.69
CA ASN A 108 -13.35 2.74 0.63
C ASN A 108 -12.21 3.50 -0.06
N PRO A 109 -11.95 3.24 -1.35
CA PRO A 109 -10.79 3.81 -2.03
C PRO A 109 -11.03 5.26 -2.50
N ASP A 110 -12.20 5.86 -2.25
CA ASP A 110 -12.41 7.31 -2.32
C ASP A 110 -11.89 8.03 -1.06
N GLU A 111 -11.81 7.32 0.07
CA GLU A 111 -11.43 7.85 1.38
C GLU A 111 -10.04 7.40 1.84
N TYR A 112 -9.60 6.21 1.46
CA TYR A 112 -8.35 5.60 1.89
C TYR A 112 -7.50 5.13 0.71
N ALA A 113 -6.19 5.38 0.79
CA ALA A 113 -5.22 4.70 -0.06
C ALA A 113 -4.86 3.34 0.54
N CYS A 114 -4.90 2.28 -0.27
CA CYS A 114 -4.29 1.00 0.06
C CYS A 114 -2.82 1.01 -0.37
N LEU A 115 -1.91 1.10 0.60
CA LEU A 115 -0.46 1.08 0.36
C LEU A 115 0.10 -0.32 0.60
N PHE A 116 0.82 -0.86 -0.37
CA PHE A 116 1.74 -1.97 -0.16
C PHE A 116 3.13 -1.40 0.13
N VAL A 117 3.51 -1.43 1.40
CA VAL A 117 4.77 -0.88 1.89
C VAL A 117 5.83 -1.98 1.87
N TYR A 118 6.99 -1.69 1.28
CA TYR A 118 8.13 -2.60 1.27
C TYR A 118 9.44 -1.87 1.57
N ASP A 119 10.22 -2.39 2.52
CA ASP A 119 11.51 -1.80 2.93
C ASP A 119 12.73 -2.66 2.59
N GLY A 120 12.52 -3.87 2.06
CA GLY A 120 13.58 -4.86 1.83
C GLY A 120 13.56 -6.02 2.83
N GLN A 121 12.96 -5.83 4.01
CA GLN A 121 12.85 -6.87 5.04
C GLN A 121 11.39 -7.18 5.38
N PHE A 122 10.53 -6.16 5.28
CA PHE A 122 9.12 -6.22 5.62
C PHE A 122 8.26 -5.77 4.46
N ALA A 123 7.14 -6.46 4.29
CA ALA A 123 6.08 -6.14 3.36
C ALA A 123 4.75 -6.12 4.11
N SER A 124 3.94 -5.07 3.95
CA SER A 124 2.61 -5.03 4.56
C SER A 124 1.65 -4.13 3.79
N PHE A 125 0.35 -4.45 3.89
CA PHE A 125 -0.71 -3.59 3.40
C PHE A 125 -1.16 -2.64 4.51
N VAL A 126 -1.19 -1.35 4.22
CA VAL A 126 -1.56 -0.28 5.13
C VAL A 126 -2.62 0.58 4.48
N TYR A 127 -3.66 0.95 5.22
CA TYR A 127 -4.65 1.90 4.74
C TYR A 127 -4.45 3.26 5.40
N ILE A 128 -4.13 4.28 4.60
CA ILE A 128 -3.96 5.66 5.06
C ILE A 128 -5.09 6.51 4.48
N PRO A 129 -5.84 7.27 5.30
CA PRO A 129 -6.87 8.16 4.77
C PRO A 129 -6.24 9.24 3.89
N PHE A 130 -6.87 9.56 2.77
CA PHE A 130 -6.51 10.75 2.01
C PHE A 130 -6.76 11.99 2.88
N PRO A 131 -5.88 13.01 2.83
CA PRO A 131 -6.13 14.26 3.53
C PRO A 131 -7.44 14.89 3.02
N GLU A 132 -8.19 15.48 3.94
CA GLU A 132 -9.32 16.36 3.61
C GLU A 132 -8.76 17.64 2.97
N GLU A 133 -9.44 18.16 1.94
CA GLU A 133 -9.10 19.44 1.28
C GLU A 133 -9.30 20.64 2.22
#